data_AF-A0A6N7Q048-F1
#
_entry.id   AF-A0A6N7Q048-F1
#
_cell.length_a   1.000
_cell.length_b   1.000
_cell.length_c   1.000
_cell.angle_alpha   90.00
_cell.angle_beta   90.00
_cell.angle_gamma   90.00
#
_symmetry.space_group_name_H-M   'P 1'
#
loop_
_entity.id
_entity.type
_entity.pdbx_description
1 polymer ?
#
loop_
_entity_poly.entity_id
_entity_poly.type
_entity_poly.pdbx_seq_one_letter_code
_entity_poly.pdbx_strand_id
1 'polypeptide(L)'
;MSLVQIGALEVISLRLSMPLAGAWTAEVEVDTGEPLAGSVVVAMGVEDAAPVEFSGTVLESRAFEGRARAFIVGGRGGLRRELPPRQYQLAPPRLVVSAILREAGEEAAELEGLEGLPLLARWVRARARAAEALNVVCRRAGVSWRVRRNGTIHVGVETWPAYPGRPFCVSEDGAHARAVYAQEAPDIEPGMLLEGRRVGRVVHHVNDAGAFRTEVIFDEGGP
;
A
#
# COMPACT_ATOMS: atom_id res chain seq x y z
N MET A 1 3.68 18.91 18.71
CA MET A 1 3.71 17.43 18.70
C MET A 1 3.82 16.98 17.26
N SER A 2 4.66 16.00 16.95
CA SER A 2 4.70 15.45 15.60
C SER A 2 3.38 14.74 15.27
N LEU A 3 2.89 14.95 14.04
CA LEU A 3 1.70 14.28 13.52
C LEU A 3 1.97 12.81 13.18
N VAL A 4 3.23 12.39 13.09
CA VAL A 4 3.60 11.04 12.63
C VAL A 4 4.68 10.45 13.52
N GLN A 5 4.51 9.18 13.88
CA GLN A 5 5.46 8.44 14.71
C GLN A 5 5.78 7.07 14.12
N ILE A 6 6.99 6.59 14.39
CA ILE A 6 7.40 5.20 14.16
C ILE A 6 7.92 4.65 15.50
N GLY A 7 7.11 3.81 16.15
CA GLY A 7 7.37 3.42 17.54
C GLY A 7 7.37 4.63 18.45
N ALA A 8 8.49 4.89 19.14
CA ALA A 8 8.66 6.07 19.99
C ALA A 8 9.33 7.26 19.26
N LEU A 9 9.67 7.11 17.98
CA LEU A 9 10.43 8.10 17.22
C LEU A 9 9.50 9.08 16.50
N GLU A 10 9.81 10.37 16.59
CA GLU A 10 9.10 11.39 15.82
C GLU A 10 9.54 11.38 14.35
N VAL A 11 8.57 11.40 13.45
CA VAL A 11 8.82 11.58 12.03
C VAL A 11 8.78 13.07 11.71
N ILE A 12 9.85 13.57 11.10
CA ILE A 12 10.00 14.96 10.67
C ILE A 12 9.30 15.20 9.35
N SER A 13 9.46 14.27 8.40
CA SER A 13 8.78 14.34 7.11
C SER A 13 8.43 12.94 6.59
N LEU A 14 7.33 12.88 5.85
CA LEU A 14 6.77 11.65 5.29
C LEU A 14 6.22 11.92 3.89
N ARG A 15 6.50 10.98 2.99
CA ARG A 15 5.75 10.78 1.75
C ARG A 15 5.31 9.33 1.64
N LEU A 16 4.04 9.04 1.93
CA LEU A 16 3.46 7.70 1.82
C LEU A 16 2.59 7.62 0.57
N SER A 17 2.97 6.78 -0.40
CA SER A 17 2.28 6.58 -1.68
C SER A 17 1.59 5.22 -1.72
N MET A 18 0.28 5.22 -1.91
CA MET A 18 -0.57 4.04 -2.05
C MET A 18 -1.08 3.95 -3.50
N PRO A 19 -0.62 2.97 -4.29
CA PRO A 19 -1.22 2.70 -5.60
C PRO A 19 -2.51 1.87 -5.49
N LEU A 20 -3.37 1.91 -6.50
CA LEU A 20 -4.54 1.02 -6.63
C LEU A 20 -4.15 -0.47 -6.56
N ALA A 21 -3.02 -0.83 -7.18
CA ALA A 21 -2.47 -2.18 -7.17
C ALA A 21 -0.99 -2.17 -6.80
N GLY A 22 -0.57 -3.15 -6.01
CA GLY A 22 0.79 -3.31 -5.51
C GLY A 22 0.97 -2.89 -4.05
N ALA A 23 2.22 -2.81 -3.63
CA ALA A 23 2.57 -2.33 -2.29
C ALA A 23 2.57 -0.80 -2.24
N TRP A 24 2.06 -0.25 -1.14
CA TRP A 24 2.35 1.13 -0.80
C TRP A 24 3.81 1.27 -0.36
N THR A 25 4.34 2.48 -0.47
CA THR A 25 5.72 2.82 -0.10
C THR A 25 5.75 4.11 0.70
N ALA A 26 6.66 4.23 1.66
CA ALA A 26 6.87 5.45 2.40
C ALA A 26 8.35 5.85 2.41
N GLU A 27 8.61 7.12 2.09
CA GLU A 27 9.89 7.78 2.33
C GLU A 27 9.73 8.61 3.62
N VAL A 28 10.61 8.38 4.60
CA VAL A 28 10.55 9.05 5.90
C VAL A 28 11.90 9.65 6.30
N GLU A 29 11.84 10.77 6.99
CA GLU A 29 12.94 11.30 7.80
C GLU A 29 12.51 11.30 9.27
N VAL A 30 13.32 10.70 10.13
CA VAL A 30 13.01 10.39 11.53
C VAL A 30 14.06 11.03 12.44
N ASP A 31 13.63 11.55 13.58
CA ASP A 31 14.51 12.21 14.57
C ASP A 31 15.28 11.17 15.40
N THR A 32 16.24 10.51 14.75
CA THR A 32 17.17 9.56 15.39
C THR A 32 18.47 9.48 14.61
N GLY A 33 19.60 9.36 15.30
CA GLY A 33 20.90 9.13 14.68
C GLY A 33 21.14 7.69 14.21
N GLU A 34 20.17 6.78 14.41
CA GLU A 34 20.32 5.36 14.13
C GLU A 34 19.45 4.89 12.94
N PRO A 35 20.00 4.08 12.01
CA PRO A 35 19.19 3.51 10.94
C PRO A 35 18.06 2.63 11.47
N LEU A 36 16.88 2.73 10.83
CA LEU A 36 15.74 1.86 11.13
C LEU A 36 15.95 0.48 10.46
N ALA A 37 15.31 -0.56 11.02
CA ALA A 37 15.35 -1.90 10.47
C ALA A 37 14.09 -2.71 10.81
N GLY A 38 13.82 -3.74 10.02
CA GLY A 38 12.75 -4.70 10.31
C GLY A 38 11.34 -4.16 10.09
N SER A 39 10.37 -4.79 10.75
CA SER A 39 8.96 -4.41 10.68
C SER A 39 8.70 -3.15 11.50
N VAL A 40 7.90 -2.24 10.95
CA VAL A 40 7.58 -0.94 11.53
C VAL A 40 6.10 -0.62 11.35
N VAL A 41 5.57 0.19 12.26
CA VAL A 41 4.24 0.80 12.12
C VAL A 41 4.43 2.30 12.02
N VAL A 42 3.94 2.89 10.93
CA VAL A 42 3.87 4.34 10.75
C VAL A 42 2.51 4.78 11.27
N ALA A 43 2.48 5.38 12.47
CA ALA A 43 1.28 5.91 13.08
C ALA A 43 1.11 7.36 12.66
N MET A 44 0.05 7.67 11.91
CA MET A 44 -0.23 9.00 11.40
C MET A 44 -1.49 9.55 12.07
N GLY A 45 -1.31 10.55 12.92
CA GLY A 45 -2.39 11.29 13.56
C GLY A 45 -2.65 12.64 12.90
N VAL A 46 -3.83 13.17 13.16
CA VAL A 46 -4.06 14.61 13.21
C VAL A 46 -4.54 14.96 14.61
N GLU A 47 -4.53 16.24 14.95
CA GLU A 47 -4.94 16.72 16.27
C GLU A 47 -6.33 16.16 16.67
N ASP A 48 -6.44 15.68 17.91
CA ASP A 48 -7.68 15.15 18.52
C ASP A 48 -8.30 13.87 17.92
N ALA A 49 -7.61 13.16 17.02
CA ALA A 49 -8.06 11.87 16.47
C ALA A 49 -7.10 10.70 16.81
N ALA A 50 -7.65 9.48 16.85
CA ALA A 50 -6.81 8.27 16.93
C ALA A 50 -5.94 8.15 15.67
N PRO A 51 -4.64 7.81 15.80
CA PRO A 51 -3.77 7.71 14.64
C PRO A 51 -4.19 6.55 13.74
N VAL A 52 -4.07 6.77 12.43
CA VAL A 52 -4.21 5.71 11.42
C VAL A 52 -2.84 5.06 11.25
N GLU A 53 -2.81 3.74 11.37
CA GLU A 53 -1.58 2.96 11.37
C GLU A 53 -1.32 2.28 10.02
N PHE A 54 -0.06 2.35 9.57
CA PHE A 54 0.42 1.67 8.37
C PHE A 54 1.57 0.71 8.71
N SER A 55 1.31 -0.60 8.60
CA SER A 55 2.27 -1.67 8.91
C SER A 55 3.12 -2.03 7.69
N GLY A 56 4.42 -1.79 7.81
CA GLY A 56 5.39 -2.03 6.74
C GLY A 56 6.68 -2.65 7.24
N THR A 57 7.65 -2.73 6.33
CA THR A 57 9.01 -3.21 6.59
C THR A 57 10.00 -2.20 6.01
N VAL A 58 11.02 -1.86 6.79
CA VAL A 58 12.12 -0.99 6.35
C VAL A 58 12.94 -1.74 5.31
N LEU A 59 12.97 -1.20 4.09
CA LEU A 59 13.72 -1.76 2.98
C LEU A 59 15.15 -1.21 2.95
N GLU A 60 15.28 0.11 3.14
CA GLU A 60 16.57 0.81 3.20
C GLU A 60 16.51 1.86 4.29
N SER A 61 17.61 2.03 5.04
CA SER A 61 17.75 3.14 5.98
C SER A 61 19.21 3.55 6.13
N ARG A 62 19.44 4.86 6.34
CA ARG A 62 20.75 5.46 6.57
C ARG A 62 20.62 6.59 7.58
N ALA A 63 21.59 6.67 8.49
CA ALA A 63 21.78 7.83 9.34
C ALA A 63 22.41 8.98 8.53
N PHE A 64 21.98 10.21 8.80
CA PHE A 64 22.42 11.43 8.17
C PHE A 64 22.20 12.60 9.14
N GLU A 65 23.29 13.25 9.58
CA GLU A 65 23.24 14.48 10.40
C GLU A 65 22.35 14.39 11.66
N GLY A 66 22.44 13.28 12.40
CA GLY A 66 21.64 13.06 13.62
C GLY A 66 20.19 12.62 13.35
N ARG A 67 19.85 12.40 12.08
CA ARG A 67 18.55 11.91 11.61
C ARG A 67 18.71 10.58 10.88
N ALA A 68 17.60 9.91 10.65
CA ALA A 68 17.58 8.71 9.82
C ALA A 68 16.60 8.89 8.69
N ARG A 69 17.04 8.59 7.47
CA ARG A 69 16.17 8.46 6.30
C ARG A 69 15.88 7.00 6.08
N ALA A 70 14.63 6.65 5.82
CA ALA A 70 14.24 5.29 5.52
C ALA A 70 13.25 5.21 4.35
N PHE A 71 13.38 4.14 3.59
CA PHE A 71 12.40 3.71 2.61
C PHE A 71 11.69 2.48 3.16
N ILE A 72 10.38 2.59 3.35
CA ILE A 72 9.51 1.55 3.92
C ILE A 72 8.59 1.05 2.82
N VAL A 73 8.36 -0.27 2.80
CA VAL A 73 7.37 -0.89 1.92
C VAL A 73 6.28 -1.53 2.75
N GLY A 74 5.04 -1.48 2.26
CA GLY A 74 3.93 -2.13 2.92
C GLY A 74 4.10 -3.64 3.02
N GLY A 75 3.61 -4.21 4.12
CA GLY A 75 3.62 -5.64 4.38
C GLY A 75 4.91 -6.13 5.02
N ARG A 76 5.17 -7.44 4.90
CA ARG A 76 6.25 -8.12 5.64
C ARG A 76 7.60 -8.12 4.91
N GLY A 77 7.71 -7.38 3.80
CA GLY A 77 8.93 -7.24 3.00
C GLY A 77 9.27 -8.46 2.12
N GLY A 78 8.39 -9.46 2.09
CA GLY A 78 8.51 -10.70 1.31
C GLY A 78 8.18 -10.53 -0.17
N LEU A 79 7.46 -9.48 -0.57
CA LEU A 79 7.07 -9.25 -1.98
C LEU A 79 8.25 -9.15 -2.97
N ARG A 80 9.45 -8.79 -2.50
CA ARG A 80 10.69 -8.74 -3.30
C ARG A 80 11.46 -10.06 -3.33
N ARG A 81 11.07 -11.05 -2.52
CA ARG A 81 11.73 -12.35 -2.47
C ARG A 81 11.60 -13.05 -3.82
N GLU A 82 12.72 -13.53 -4.33
CA GLU A 82 12.71 -14.40 -5.50
C GLU A 82 12.16 -15.77 -5.11
N LEU A 83 11.11 -16.22 -5.80
CA LEU A 83 10.51 -17.53 -5.60
C LEU A 83 11.04 -18.50 -6.66
N PRO A 84 11.33 -19.76 -6.30
CA PRO A 84 11.76 -20.76 -7.28
C PRO A 84 10.62 -21.12 -8.24
N PRO A 85 10.91 -21.73 -9.40
CA PRO A 85 9.88 -22.26 -10.27
C PRO A 85 9.03 -23.30 -9.56
N ARG A 86 7.72 -23.33 -9.86
CA ARG A 86 6.80 -24.34 -9.31
C ARG A 86 5.71 -24.68 -10.30
N GLN A 87 5.49 -25.98 -10.50
CA GLN A 87 4.39 -26.49 -11.32
C GLN A 87 3.14 -26.72 -10.48
N TYR A 88 2.00 -26.45 -11.09
CA TYR A 88 0.68 -26.67 -10.54
C TYR A 88 -0.16 -27.40 -11.59
N GLN A 89 -0.94 -28.37 -11.15
CA GLN A 89 -1.82 -29.17 -12.01
C GLN A 89 -3.20 -29.23 -11.37
N LEU A 90 -4.25 -28.98 -12.16
CA LEU A 90 -5.64 -28.92 -11.70
C LEU A 90 -5.81 -28.05 -10.45
N ALA A 91 -5.05 -26.94 -10.37
CA ALA A 91 -5.00 -26.11 -9.17
C ALA A 91 -5.98 -24.92 -9.28
N PRO A 92 -6.77 -24.63 -8.24
CA PRO A 92 -7.56 -23.41 -8.22
C PRO A 92 -6.63 -22.18 -8.13
N PRO A 93 -6.95 -21.04 -8.78
CA PRO A 93 -6.14 -19.82 -8.71
C PRO A 93 -5.85 -19.36 -7.27
N ARG A 94 -6.83 -19.48 -6.37
CA ARG A 94 -6.67 -19.18 -4.94
C ARG A 94 -5.52 -19.96 -4.29
N LEU A 95 -5.35 -21.24 -4.63
CA LEU A 95 -4.25 -22.05 -4.10
C LEU A 95 -2.90 -21.52 -4.57
N VAL A 96 -2.80 -21.08 -5.83
CA VAL A 96 -1.57 -20.52 -6.38
C VAL A 96 -1.20 -19.21 -5.68
N VAL A 97 -2.17 -18.29 -5.53
CA VAL A 97 -1.99 -17.01 -4.82
C VAL A 97 -1.56 -17.26 -3.37
N SER A 98 -2.28 -18.11 -2.62
CA SER A 98 -1.92 -18.46 -1.25
C SER A 98 -0.53 -19.08 -1.14
N ALA A 99 -0.13 -19.93 -2.09
CA ALA A 99 1.21 -20.50 -2.11
C ALA A 99 2.29 -19.44 -2.34
N ILE A 100 2.07 -18.48 -3.25
CA ILE A 100 2.99 -17.36 -3.49
C ILE A 100 3.16 -16.54 -2.21
N LEU A 101 2.06 -16.13 -1.57
CA LEU A 101 2.10 -15.31 -0.35
C LEU A 101 2.82 -16.03 0.79
N ARG A 102 2.48 -17.30 1.03
CA ARG A 102 3.10 -18.12 2.08
C ARG A 102 4.60 -18.31 1.85
N GLU A 103 5.03 -18.59 0.62
CA GLU A 103 6.46 -18.74 0.28
C GLU A 103 7.24 -17.41 0.36
N ALA A 104 6.56 -16.30 0.06
CA ALA A 104 7.10 -14.95 0.25
C ALA A 104 7.23 -14.56 1.73
N GLY A 105 6.46 -15.20 2.62
CA GLY A 105 6.34 -14.82 4.02
C GLY A 105 5.36 -13.67 4.27
N GLU A 106 4.49 -13.39 3.29
CA GLU A 106 3.45 -12.37 3.39
C GLU A 106 2.17 -12.93 4.04
N GLU A 107 1.38 -12.04 4.61
CA GLU A 107 0.08 -12.36 5.20
C GLU A 107 -1.03 -12.06 4.20
N ALA A 108 -1.91 -13.04 3.98
CA ALA A 108 -3.11 -12.83 3.18
C ALA A 108 -4.23 -12.23 4.06
N ALA A 109 -4.93 -11.24 3.51
CA ALA A 109 -6.26 -10.84 3.95
C ALA A 109 -7.31 -11.71 3.22
N GLU A 110 -8.37 -11.09 2.72
CA GLU A 110 -9.34 -11.70 1.83
C GLU A 110 -8.77 -11.83 0.41
N LEU A 111 -8.91 -13.03 -0.17
CA LEU A 111 -8.53 -13.36 -1.55
C LEU A 111 -9.80 -13.54 -2.41
N GLU A 112 -10.52 -12.45 -2.61
CA GLU A 112 -11.82 -12.40 -3.28
C GLU A 112 -11.69 -12.48 -4.81
N GLY A 113 -12.77 -12.87 -5.48
CA GLY A 113 -12.83 -12.94 -6.95
C GLY A 113 -12.01 -14.10 -7.54
N LEU A 114 -11.45 -14.96 -6.69
CA LEU A 114 -10.74 -16.18 -7.09
C LEU A 114 -11.63 -17.42 -7.01
N GLU A 115 -12.75 -17.33 -6.29
CA GLU A 115 -13.76 -18.37 -6.17
C GLU A 115 -14.48 -18.60 -7.49
N GLY A 116 -14.80 -19.86 -7.80
CA GLY A 116 -15.55 -20.22 -9.02
C GLY A 116 -14.75 -20.12 -10.32
N LEU A 117 -13.53 -19.58 -10.31
CA LEU A 117 -12.66 -19.57 -11.48
C LEU A 117 -12.26 -21.01 -11.90
N PRO A 118 -12.15 -21.28 -13.21
CA PRO A 118 -11.72 -22.59 -13.70
C PRO A 118 -10.38 -23.01 -13.11
N LEU A 119 -10.23 -24.32 -12.87
CA LEU A 119 -8.96 -24.89 -12.45
C LEU A 119 -7.88 -24.62 -13.50
N LEU A 120 -6.69 -24.27 -13.04
CA LEU A 120 -5.50 -24.18 -13.86
C LEU A 120 -5.04 -25.60 -14.21
N ALA A 121 -5.48 -26.09 -15.38
CA ALA A 121 -5.22 -27.45 -15.84
C ALA A 121 -3.72 -27.79 -15.78
N ARG A 122 -2.88 -26.89 -16.31
CA ARG A 122 -1.43 -26.87 -16.14
C ARG A 122 -0.97 -25.42 -16.02
N TRP A 123 -0.25 -25.10 -14.96
CA TRP A 123 0.33 -23.78 -14.80
C TRP A 123 1.71 -23.88 -14.14
N VAL A 124 2.63 -23.07 -14.63
CA VAL A 124 4.00 -23.02 -14.12
C VAL A 124 4.26 -21.60 -13.67
N ARG A 125 4.57 -21.43 -12.38
CA ARG A 125 5.22 -20.21 -11.90
C ARG A 125 6.67 -20.26 -12.36
N ALA A 126 7.09 -19.29 -13.16
CA ALA A 126 8.51 -19.07 -13.45
C ALA A 126 9.25 -18.59 -12.19
N ARG A 127 10.59 -18.64 -12.23
CA ARG A 127 11.40 -17.92 -11.23
C ARG A 127 11.14 -16.43 -11.40
N ALA A 128 10.66 -15.77 -10.34
CA ALA A 128 10.33 -14.34 -10.35
C ALA A 128 10.23 -13.83 -8.91
N ARG A 129 10.19 -12.50 -8.73
CA ARG A 129 9.83 -11.93 -7.42
C ARG A 129 8.38 -12.27 -7.08
N ALA A 130 8.07 -12.40 -5.80
CA ALA A 130 6.70 -12.72 -5.35
C ALA A 130 5.65 -11.74 -5.92
N ALA A 131 5.93 -10.43 -5.92
CA ALA A 131 5.05 -9.42 -6.52
C ALA A 131 4.81 -9.63 -8.03
N GLU A 132 5.84 -10.02 -8.77
CA GLU A 132 5.73 -10.31 -10.21
C GLU A 132 4.91 -11.57 -10.45
N ALA A 133 5.11 -12.61 -9.63
CA ALA A 133 4.31 -13.84 -9.68
C ALA A 133 2.83 -13.56 -9.37
N LEU A 134 2.53 -12.71 -8.37
CA LEU A 134 1.17 -12.26 -8.08
C LEU A 134 0.57 -11.51 -9.27
N ASN A 135 1.31 -10.56 -9.87
CA ASN A 135 0.86 -9.81 -11.04
C ASN A 135 0.45 -10.71 -12.22
N VAL A 136 1.15 -11.83 -12.43
CA VAL A 136 0.83 -12.77 -13.52
C VAL A 136 -0.47 -13.51 -13.22
N VAL A 137 -0.62 -14.06 -12.01
CA VAL A 137 -1.81 -14.86 -11.64
C VAL A 137 -3.05 -13.98 -11.54
N CYS A 138 -2.95 -12.83 -10.88
CA CYS A 138 -4.07 -11.91 -10.68
C CYS A 138 -4.58 -11.36 -12.01
N ARG A 139 -3.67 -10.94 -12.92
CA ARG A 139 -4.03 -10.50 -14.26
C ARG A 139 -4.76 -11.58 -15.08
N ARG A 140 -4.30 -12.83 -14.98
CA ARG A 140 -4.98 -13.95 -15.66
C ARG A 140 -6.36 -14.24 -15.06
N ALA A 141 -6.52 -14.03 -13.76
CA ALA A 141 -7.77 -14.20 -13.04
C ALA A 141 -8.73 -13.00 -13.16
N GLY A 142 -8.29 -11.88 -13.75
CA GLY A 142 -9.09 -10.65 -13.86
C GLY A 142 -9.25 -9.90 -12.54
N VAL A 143 -8.33 -10.09 -11.59
CA VAL A 143 -8.33 -9.43 -10.27
C VAL A 143 -7.05 -8.60 -10.08
N SER A 144 -7.08 -7.64 -9.16
CA SER A 144 -5.92 -6.88 -8.70
C SER A 144 -5.45 -7.39 -7.33
N TRP A 145 -4.28 -6.95 -6.89
CA TRP A 145 -3.82 -7.15 -5.52
C TRP A 145 -3.20 -5.87 -4.98
N ARG A 146 -3.34 -5.64 -3.67
CA ARG A 146 -2.70 -4.51 -2.97
C ARG A 146 -2.37 -4.86 -1.53
N VAL A 147 -1.38 -4.17 -0.98
CA VAL A 147 -1.11 -4.20 0.47
C VAL A 147 -2.08 -3.24 1.16
N ARG A 148 -2.84 -3.72 2.15
CA ARG A 148 -3.69 -2.88 3.01
C ARG A 148 -2.84 -2.12 4.05
N ARG A 149 -3.44 -1.12 4.72
CA ARG A 149 -2.78 -0.37 5.81
C ARG A 149 -2.18 -1.26 6.88
N ASN A 150 -2.90 -2.29 7.32
CA ASN A 150 -2.44 -3.24 8.33
C ASN A 150 -1.31 -4.19 7.85
N GLY A 151 -0.80 -4.04 6.62
CA GLY A 151 0.29 -4.83 6.07
C GLY A 151 -0.13 -6.16 5.44
N THR A 152 -1.42 -6.51 5.47
CA THR A 152 -1.92 -7.73 4.82
C THR A 152 -2.18 -7.53 3.34
N ILE A 153 -2.11 -8.60 2.55
CA ILE A 153 -2.33 -8.58 1.10
C ILE A 153 -3.79 -8.92 0.79
N HIS A 154 -4.48 -7.97 0.16
CA HIS A 154 -5.79 -8.20 -0.43
C HIS A 154 -5.66 -8.55 -1.92
N VAL A 155 -6.51 -9.47 -2.37
CA VAL A 155 -6.71 -9.79 -3.79
C VAL A 155 -8.21 -9.70 -4.05
N GLY A 156 -8.61 -9.04 -5.13
CA GLY A 156 -10.02 -8.83 -5.41
C GLY A 156 -10.30 -8.02 -6.67
N VAL A 157 -11.59 -7.79 -6.92
CA VAL A 157 -12.06 -6.79 -7.88
C VAL A 157 -12.37 -5.50 -7.15
N GLU A 158 -12.11 -4.35 -7.78
CA GLU A 158 -12.42 -3.07 -7.15
C GLU A 158 -13.94 -2.84 -7.12
N THR A 159 -14.47 -2.62 -5.92
CA THR A 159 -15.90 -2.34 -5.69
C THR A 159 -16.22 -0.86 -5.56
N TRP A 160 -15.19 -0.01 -5.46
CA TRP A 160 -15.30 1.45 -5.43
C TRP A 160 -16.33 1.97 -4.39
N PRO A 161 -16.25 1.59 -3.10
CA PRO A 161 -17.14 2.14 -2.09
C PRO A 161 -16.96 3.66 -1.96
N ALA A 162 -18.04 4.36 -1.66
CA ALA A 162 -17.99 5.80 -1.40
C ALA A 162 -17.15 6.07 -0.14
N TYR A 163 -16.21 7.02 -0.24
CA TYR A 163 -15.47 7.52 0.91
C TYR A 163 -16.44 8.19 1.90
N PRO A 164 -16.46 7.77 3.17
CA PRO A 164 -17.47 8.23 4.13
C PRO A 164 -17.16 9.61 4.74
N GLY A 165 -15.91 10.05 4.67
CA GLY A 165 -15.47 11.32 5.23
C GLY A 165 -15.88 12.53 4.39
N ARG A 166 -15.55 13.73 4.89
CA ARG A 166 -15.79 15.01 4.20
C ARG A 166 -14.49 15.80 4.13
N PRO A 167 -13.59 15.45 3.19
CA PRO A 167 -12.32 16.11 3.08
C PRO A 167 -12.51 17.48 2.43
N PHE A 168 -11.67 18.45 2.78
CA PHE A 168 -11.70 19.77 2.15
C PHE A 168 -10.72 19.80 0.98
N CYS A 169 -11.21 19.99 -0.25
CA CYS A 169 -10.35 20.17 -1.43
C CYS A 169 -9.64 21.53 -1.36
N VAL A 170 -8.31 21.49 -1.23
CA VAL A 170 -7.44 22.67 -1.12
C VAL A 170 -7.07 23.19 -2.51
N SER A 171 -6.81 22.29 -3.44
CA SER A 171 -6.44 22.63 -4.82
C SER A 171 -6.70 21.47 -5.76
N GLU A 172 -7.07 21.76 -7.00
CA GLU A 172 -7.28 20.77 -8.04
C GLU A 172 -6.55 21.15 -9.32
N ASP A 173 -5.92 20.15 -9.94
CA ASP A 173 -5.33 20.20 -11.26
C ASP A 173 -6.04 19.17 -12.15
N GLY A 174 -7.07 19.65 -12.86
CA GLY A 174 -7.89 18.82 -13.73
C GLY A 174 -7.13 18.22 -14.91
N ALA A 175 -6.02 18.84 -15.36
CA ALA A 175 -5.25 18.35 -16.49
C ALA A 175 -4.47 17.06 -16.17
N HIS A 176 -4.21 16.81 -14.89
CA HIS A 176 -3.52 15.62 -14.39
C HIS A 176 -4.41 14.72 -13.53
N ALA A 177 -5.73 14.94 -13.57
CA ALA A 177 -6.70 14.25 -12.71
C ALA A 177 -6.24 14.20 -11.24
N ARG A 178 -5.71 15.31 -10.73
CA ARG A 178 -5.06 15.39 -9.41
C ARG A 178 -5.74 16.42 -8.53
N ALA A 179 -5.96 16.09 -7.27
CA ALA A 179 -6.44 17.04 -6.28
C ALA A 179 -5.70 16.87 -4.95
N VAL A 180 -5.61 17.95 -4.17
CA VAL A 180 -5.02 17.98 -2.84
C VAL A 180 -6.10 18.28 -1.83
N TYR A 181 -6.19 17.44 -0.82
CA TYR A 181 -7.19 17.51 0.24
C TYR A 181 -6.53 17.74 1.60
N ALA A 182 -7.20 18.53 2.43
CA ALA A 182 -7.03 18.53 3.88
C ALA A 182 -8.05 17.55 4.48
N GLN A 183 -7.58 16.71 5.41
CA GLN A 183 -8.39 15.68 6.07
C GLN A 183 -8.19 15.70 7.58
N GLU A 184 -9.18 15.19 8.29
CA GLU A 184 -9.16 14.92 9.74
C GLU A 184 -8.62 13.52 10.07
N ALA A 185 -8.14 12.76 9.09
CA ALA A 185 -7.39 11.53 9.24
C ALA A 185 -6.74 11.16 7.89
N PRO A 186 -5.61 10.43 7.84
CA PRO A 186 -5.09 9.88 6.59
C PRO A 186 -5.84 8.60 6.19
N ASP A 187 -7.15 8.73 5.97
CA ASP A 187 -8.08 7.60 5.82
C ASP A 187 -8.64 7.42 4.39
N ILE A 188 -8.43 8.35 3.46
CA ILE A 188 -8.66 8.12 2.02
C ILE A 188 -7.73 7.01 1.49
N GLU A 189 -8.29 6.01 0.79
CA GLU A 189 -7.54 4.90 0.17
C GLU A 189 -7.81 4.79 -1.34
N PRO A 190 -6.86 4.24 -2.12
CA PRO A 190 -7.14 3.78 -3.46
C PRO A 190 -8.26 2.73 -3.49
N GLY A 191 -8.99 2.68 -4.59
CA GLY A 191 -10.11 1.74 -4.77
C GLY A 191 -11.42 2.22 -4.14
N MET A 192 -11.53 3.49 -3.76
CA MET A 192 -12.75 4.14 -3.27
C MET A 192 -13.27 5.18 -4.27
N LEU A 193 -14.51 5.64 -4.09
CA LEU A 193 -15.03 6.85 -4.76
C LEU A 193 -14.88 8.05 -3.83
N LEU A 194 -14.21 9.09 -4.30
CA LEU A 194 -14.17 10.40 -3.66
C LEU A 194 -14.87 11.40 -4.56
N GLU A 195 -15.91 12.05 -4.07
CA GLU A 195 -16.73 12.99 -4.85
C GLU A 195 -17.25 12.37 -6.16
N GLY A 196 -17.58 11.09 -6.13
CA GLY A 196 -18.07 10.32 -7.29
C GLY A 196 -16.99 9.87 -8.28
N ARG A 197 -15.71 10.15 -8.01
CA ARG A 197 -14.57 9.82 -8.87
C ARG A 197 -13.75 8.68 -8.30
N ARG A 198 -13.25 7.78 -9.18
CA ARG A 198 -12.42 6.63 -8.82
C ARG A 198 -11.04 7.09 -8.33
N VAL A 199 -10.68 6.73 -7.10
CA VAL A 199 -9.37 7.04 -6.51
C VAL A 199 -8.33 5.98 -6.95
N GLY A 200 -7.40 6.36 -7.82
CA GLY A 200 -6.38 5.46 -8.39
C GLY A 200 -5.05 5.46 -7.63
N ARG A 201 -4.66 6.58 -7.03
CA ARG A 201 -3.49 6.69 -6.15
C ARG A 201 -3.76 7.72 -5.08
N VAL A 202 -3.24 7.43 -3.89
CA VAL A 202 -3.24 8.36 -2.75
C VAL A 202 -1.79 8.60 -2.34
N VAL A 203 -1.43 9.85 -2.06
CA VAL A 203 -0.14 10.19 -1.46
C VAL A 203 -0.38 11.06 -0.23
N HIS A 204 -0.04 10.55 0.95
CA HIS A 204 -0.04 11.32 2.18
C HIS A 204 1.31 11.99 2.38
N HIS A 205 1.28 13.28 2.69
CA HIS A 205 2.45 14.13 2.89
C HIS A 205 2.41 14.75 4.28
N VAL A 206 3.53 14.68 4.98
CA VAL A 206 3.82 15.50 6.15
C VAL A 206 5.16 16.17 5.92
N ASN A 207 5.19 17.50 5.99
CA ASN A 207 6.43 18.26 5.89
C ASN A 207 7.01 18.56 7.28
N ASP A 208 8.22 19.11 7.29
CA ASP A 208 8.95 19.55 8.48
C ASP A 208 8.21 20.60 9.33
N ALA A 209 7.33 21.39 8.71
CA ALA A 209 6.43 22.32 9.38
C ALA A 209 5.21 21.63 10.04
N GLY A 210 5.11 20.29 9.97
CA GLY A 210 4.00 19.52 10.53
C GLY A 210 2.69 19.67 9.78
N ALA A 211 2.70 20.16 8.53
CA ALA A 211 1.49 20.28 7.72
C ALA A 211 1.19 18.93 7.04
N PHE A 212 0.01 18.38 7.35
CA PHE A 212 -0.51 17.18 6.71
C PHE A 212 -1.38 17.51 5.49
N ARG A 213 -1.10 16.87 4.36
CA ARG A 213 -1.93 16.94 3.14
C ARG A 213 -2.01 15.59 2.48
N THR A 214 -3.10 15.37 1.76
CA THR A 214 -3.25 14.19 0.92
C THR A 214 -3.47 14.59 -0.51
N GLU A 215 -2.63 14.08 -1.38
CA GLU A 215 -2.81 14.14 -2.81
C GLU A 215 -3.57 12.90 -3.28
N VAL A 216 -4.53 13.11 -4.17
CA VAL A 216 -5.28 12.06 -4.84
C VAL A 216 -5.04 12.20 -6.34
N ILE A 217 -4.69 11.10 -6.99
CA ILE A 217 -4.73 10.97 -8.45
C ILE A 217 -5.91 10.07 -8.77
N PHE A 218 -6.86 10.60 -9.52
CA PHE A 218 -8.05 9.89 -9.93
C PHE A 218 -7.73 8.98 -11.12
N ASP A 219 -8.38 7.82 -11.14
CA ASP A 219 -8.34 6.91 -12.28
C ASP A 219 -9.30 7.42 -13.36
N GLU A 220 -8.76 7.83 -14.50
CA GLU A 220 -9.54 8.25 -15.67
C GLU A 220 -10.07 7.06 -16.48
N GLY A 221 -9.78 5.82 -16.06
CA GLY A 221 -10.45 4.63 -16.55
C GLY A 221 -11.97 4.79 -16.38
N GLY A 222 -12.65 5.14 -17.48
CA GLY A 222 -14.09 5.38 -17.53
C GLY A 222 -14.92 4.22 -16.99
N PRO A 223 -16.23 4.45 -16.75
CA PRO A 223 -17.15 3.47 -16.21
C PRO A 223 -17.01 2.09 -16.84
#